data_AF-B0MN48-F1
#
_entry.id   AF-B0MN48-F1
#
_cell.length_a   1.000
_cell.length_b   1.000
_cell.length_c   1.000
_cell.angle_alpha   90.00
_cell.angle_beta   90.00
_cell.angle_gamma   90.00
#
_symmetry.space_group_name_H-M   'P 1'
#
loop_
_entity.id
_entity.type
_entity.pdbx_description
1 polymer ?
#
loop_
_entity_poly.entity_id
_entity_poly.type
_entity_poly.pdbx_seq_one_letter_code
_entity_poly.pdbx_strand_id
1 'polypeptide(L)'
;MSLANAASDEQRTSLIRNFPVPNTKEDIFEFLILASSNITGNTEQNICDAWAVKFRQVEQKAKLALTADADKAKFNELYEQAKKKLTRDKYVKTAKKAGSFLVKISNSLPQVIITLAWSISIAVLVIICCQNVDSSGFSPLQLVTMLDLILGAIIVPPMTRCDSAMPKFIATIGLLVCFGLLIPRCADKDSVGYIMILVVAVICAIIMLTRMFKAKKK
;
A
#
# COMPACT_ATOMS: atom_id res chain seq x y z
N MET A 1 -37.40 -1.99 -9.31
CA MET A 1 -36.17 -2.63 -9.85
C MET A 1 -35.19 -2.82 -8.70
N SER A 2 -34.97 -4.05 -8.23
CA SER A 2 -33.99 -4.30 -7.17
C SER A 2 -32.61 -4.42 -7.79
N LEU A 3 -31.63 -3.64 -7.34
CA LEU A 3 -30.22 -3.80 -7.73
C LEU A 3 -29.64 -5.17 -7.30
N ALA A 4 -30.40 -5.97 -6.55
CA ALA A 4 -30.07 -7.32 -6.14
C ALA A 4 -30.07 -8.35 -7.28
N ASN A 5 -30.70 -8.05 -8.44
CA ASN A 5 -30.79 -8.99 -9.57
C ASN A 5 -29.67 -8.84 -10.61
N ALA A 6 -28.73 -7.90 -10.42
CA ALA A 6 -27.61 -7.72 -11.33
C ALA A 6 -26.46 -8.66 -10.94
N ALA A 7 -25.89 -9.36 -11.93
CA ALA A 7 -24.90 -10.41 -11.72
C ALA A 7 -23.48 -9.88 -11.46
N SER A 8 -23.21 -8.60 -11.76
CA SER A 8 -21.90 -7.97 -11.53
C SER A 8 -22.01 -6.51 -11.05
N ASP A 9 -20.95 -6.02 -10.42
CA ASP A 9 -20.88 -4.63 -9.94
C ASP A 9 -20.85 -3.61 -11.09
N GLU A 10 -20.34 -3.99 -12.27
CA GLU A 10 -20.40 -3.19 -13.50
C GLU A 10 -21.83 -3.05 -14.01
N GLN A 11 -22.61 -4.13 -13.96
CA GLN A 11 -24.03 -4.09 -14.32
C GLN A 11 -24.80 -3.19 -13.35
N ARG A 12 -24.54 -3.30 -12.04
CA ARG A 12 -25.14 -2.41 -11.02
C ARG A 12 -24.77 -0.95 -11.24
N THR A 13 -23.50 -0.69 -11.52
CA THR A 13 -22.99 0.66 -11.82
C THR A 13 -23.65 1.24 -13.08
N SER A 14 -23.77 0.45 -14.15
CA SER A 14 -24.42 0.84 -15.40
C SER A 14 -25.91 1.16 -15.19
N LEU A 15 -26.62 0.30 -14.46
CA LEU A 15 -28.02 0.51 -14.10
C LEU A 15 -28.23 1.82 -13.32
N ILE A 16 -27.35 2.13 -12.35
CA ILE A 16 -27.42 3.38 -11.59
C ILE A 16 -27.14 4.58 -12.49
N ARG A 17 -26.12 4.52 -13.36
CA ARG A 17 -25.78 5.61 -14.28
C ARG A 17 -26.89 5.89 -15.30
N ASN A 18 -27.57 4.85 -15.77
CA ASN A 18 -28.64 4.96 -16.75
C ASN A 18 -30.02 5.17 -16.12
N PHE A 19 -30.12 5.16 -14.78
CA PHE A 19 -31.37 5.42 -14.10
C PHE A 19 -31.90 6.81 -14.50
N PRO A 20 -33.12 6.90 -15.06
CA PRO A 20 -33.67 8.17 -15.50
C PRO A 20 -33.77 9.09 -14.28
N VAL A 21 -33.10 10.25 -14.34
CA VAL A 21 -33.26 11.25 -13.29
C VAL A 21 -34.51 12.03 -13.62
N PRO A 22 -35.55 11.93 -12.79
CA PRO A 22 -36.87 12.34 -13.24
C PRO A 22 -37.09 13.85 -13.10
N ASN A 23 -38.18 14.35 -13.72
CA ASN A 23 -38.45 15.78 -13.88
C ASN A 23 -39.56 16.30 -12.96
N THR A 24 -40.31 15.44 -12.27
CA THR A 24 -41.41 15.83 -11.37
C THR A 24 -40.99 15.75 -9.90
N LYS A 25 -41.74 16.41 -9.00
CA LYS A 25 -41.45 16.38 -7.57
C LYS A 25 -41.60 14.97 -6.99
N GLU A 26 -42.64 14.24 -7.40
CA GLU A 26 -42.94 12.88 -6.94
C GLU A 26 -41.80 11.94 -7.28
N ASP A 27 -41.35 11.97 -8.53
CA ASP A 27 -40.31 11.07 -8.99
C ASP A 27 -38.95 11.36 -8.32
N ILE A 28 -38.67 12.63 -7.98
CA ILE A 28 -37.45 13.03 -7.23
C ILE A 28 -37.46 12.38 -5.83
N PHE A 29 -38.61 12.38 -5.16
CA PHE A 29 -38.75 11.74 -3.85
C PHE A 29 -38.68 10.21 -3.95
N GLU A 30 -39.32 9.59 -4.95
CA GLU A 30 -39.21 8.16 -5.19
C GLU A 30 -37.77 7.73 -5.46
N PHE A 31 -37.02 8.50 -6.25
CA PHE A 31 -35.61 8.26 -6.50
C PHE A 31 -34.80 8.28 -5.20
N LEU A 32 -34.99 9.30 -4.34
CA LEU A 32 -34.26 9.42 -3.07
C LEU A 32 -34.54 8.24 -2.14
N ILE A 33 -35.81 7.83 -2.03
CA ILE A 33 -36.23 6.69 -1.22
C ILE A 33 -35.57 5.40 -1.75
N LEU A 34 -35.64 5.17 -3.06
CA LEU A 34 -35.05 4.01 -3.71
C LEU A 34 -33.52 3.98 -3.58
N ALA A 35 -32.85 5.11 -3.78
CA ALA A 35 -31.42 5.21 -3.60
C ALA A 35 -31.02 4.92 -2.14
N SER A 36 -31.74 5.49 -1.17
CA SER A 36 -31.47 5.32 0.26
C SER A 36 -31.64 3.89 0.77
N SER A 37 -32.52 3.10 0.13
CA SER A 37 -32.77 1.70 0.47
C SER A 37 -31.76 0.75 -0.19
N ASN A 38 -31.21 1.14 -1.34
CA ASN A 38 -30.20 0.35 -2.06
C ASN A 38 -28.76 0.63 -1.61
N ILE A 39 -28.49 1.74 -0.92
CA ILE A 39 -27.19 1.99 -0.26
C ILE A 39 -27.16 1.18 1.04
N THR A 40 -26.70 -0.06 0.92
CA THR A 40 -26.44 -0.95 2.06
C THR A 40 -25.02 -0.70 2.54
N GLY A 41 -24.74 -0.80 3.83
CA GLY A 41 -23.41 -0.54 4.44
C GLY A 41 -22.30 -1.54 4.06
N ASN A 42 -22.34 -2.07 2.84
CA ASN A 42 -21.33 -2.89 2.20
C ASN A 42 -21.27 -2.61 0.67
N THR A 43 -21.75 -1.46 0.21
CA THR A 43 -21.86 -1.10 -1.21
C THR A 43 -20.48 -0.85 -1.81
N GLU A 44 -20.19 -1.47 -2.97
CA GLU A 44 -18.91 -1.30 -3.66
C GLU A 44 -18.60 0.16 -4.01
N GLN A 45 -17.32 0.52 -4.00
CA GLN A 45 -16.90 1.93 -4.13
C GLN A 45 -17.38 2.56 -5.44
N ASN A 46 -17.29 1.81 -6.55
CA ASN A 46 -17.79 2.20 -7.87
C ASN A 46 -19.31 2.45 -7.86
N ILE A 47 -20.08 1.63 -7.14
CA ILE A 47 -21.52 1.77 -6.96
C ILE A 47 -21.83 3.01 -6.11
N CYS A 48 -21.07 3.24 -5.03
CA CYS A 48 -21.16 4.47 -4.22
C CYS A 48 -20.86 5.73 -5.05
N ASP A 49 -19.86 5.69 -5.92
CA ASP A 49 -19.50 6.82 -6.77
C ASP A 49 -20.57 7.09 -7.85
N ALA A 50 -21.19 6.03 -8.40
CA ALA A 50 -22.32 6.17 -9.31
C ALA A 50 -23.53 6.82 -8.62
N TRP A 51 -23.85 6.41 -7.39
CA TRP A 51 -24.90 7.05 -6.59
C TRP A 51 -24.57 8.51 -6.27
N ALA A 52 -23.33 8.85 -5.94
CA ALA A 52 -22.91 10.23 -5.66
C ALA A 52 -23.08 11.16 -6.88
N VAL A 53 -22.83 10.67 -8.09
CA VAL A 53 -23.08 11.42 -9.32
C VAL A 53 -24.58 11.67 -9.51
N LYS A 54 -25.41 10.63 -9.31
CA LYS A 54 -26.87 10.76 -9.44
C LYS A 54 -27.49 11.67 -8.39
N PHE A 55 -27.02 11.63 -7.15
CA PHE A 55 -27.47 12.54 -6.10
C PHE A 55 -27.24 14.01 -6.47
N ARG A 56 -26.06 14.36 -7.02
CA ARG A 56 -25.81 15.72 -7.52
C ARG A 56 -26.76 16.13 -8.63
N GLN A 57 -27.06 15.21 -9.55
CA GLN A 57 -27.99 15.46 -10.65
C GLN A 57 -29.42 15.71 -10.14
N VAL A 58 -29.87 14.94 -9.15
CA VAL A 58 -31.17 15.08 -8.51
C VAL A 58 -31.27 16.38 -7.71
N GLU A 59 -30.22 16.77 -6.99
CA GLU A 59 -30.17 18.04 -6.27
C GLU A 59 -30.36 19.25 -7.19
N GLN A 60 -29.73 19.24 -8.37
CA GLN A 60 -29.91 20.31 -9.36
C GLN A 60 -31.34 20.38 -9.89
N LYS A 61 -31.96 19.22 -10.17
CA LYS A 61 -33.36 19.19 -10.63
C LYS A 61 -34.35 19.55 -9.53
N ALA A 62 -34.10 19.14 -8.29
CA ALA A 62 -34.92 19.48 -7.14
C ALA A 62 -34.97 20.99 -6.89
N LYS A 63 -33.86 21.70 -7.08
CA LYS A 63 -33.83 23.18 -7.00
C LYS A 63 -34.73 23.86 -8.03
N LEU A 64 -34.98 23.21 -9.17
CA LEU A 64 -35.85 23.73 -10.24
C LEU A 64 -37.32 23.30 -10.06
N ALA A 65 -37.56 22.07 -9.60
CA ALA A 65 -38.88 21.47 -9.50
C ALA A 65 -39.60 21.75 -8.16
N LEU A 66 -38.85 21.97 -7.07
CA LEU A 66 -39.40 22.18 -5.73
C LEU A 66 -39.47 23.67 -5.41
N THR A 67 -40.65 24.26 -5.58
CA THR A 67 -40.88 25.69 -5.33
C THR A 67 -41.32 25.98 -3.90
N ALA A 68 -42.07 25.06 -3.28
CA ALA A 68 -42.56 25.16 -1.91
C ALA A 68 -41.49 24.85 -0.86
N ASP A 69 -41.44 25.62 0.24
CA ASP A 69 -40.41 25.47 1.27
C ASP A 69 -40.54 24.18 2.08
N ALA A 70 -41.76 23.67 2.27
CA ALA A 70 -42.00 22.37 2.89
C ALA A 70 -41.39 21.21 2.07
N ASP A 71 -41.52 21.27 0.74
CA ASP A 71 -40.96 20.26 -0.16
C ASP A 71 -39.43 20.31 -0.20
N LYS A 72 -38.86 21.53 -0.21
CA LYS A 72 -37.40 21.72 -0.10
C LYS A 72 -36.84 21.18 1.22
N ALA A 73 -37.54 21.39 2.33
CA ALA A 73 -37.13 20.89 3.64
C ALA A 73 -37.12 19.35 3.66
N LYS A 74 -38.19 18.73 3.18
CA LYS A 74 -38.30 17.26 3.08
C LYS A 74 -37.24 16.66 2.15
N PHE A 75 -36.96 17.34 1.03
CA PHE A 75 -35.90 16.94 0.10
C PHE A 75 -34.54 16.93 0.79
N ASN A 76 -34.18 18.03 1.47
CA ASN A 76 -32.90 18.16 2.14
C ASN A 76 -32.70 17.09 3.22
N GLU A 77 -33.74 16.77 3.99
CA GLU A 77 -33.68 15.72 5.00
C GLU A 77 -33.36 14.35 4.38
N LEU A 78 -34.13 13.93 3.38
CA LEU A 78 -33.94 12.63 2.71
C LEU A 78 -32.59 12.56 1.99
N TYR A 79 -32.18 13.66 1.36
CA TYR A 79 -30.89 13.77 0.68
C TYR A 79 -29.73 13.62 1.66
N GLU A 80 -29.74 14.35 2.78
CA GLU A 80 -28.68 14.28 3.78
C GLU A 80 -28.63 12.91 4.47
N GLN A 81 -29.79 12.27 4.73
CA GLN A 81 -29.81 10.89 5.23
C GLN A 81 -29.16 9.90 4.26
N ALA A 82 -29.48 10.00 2.97
CA ALA A 82 -28.92 9.13 1.94
C ALA A 82 -27.40 9.36 1.77
N LYS A 83 -26.98 10.62 1.76
CA LYS A 83 -25.56 11.03 1.70
C LYS A 83 -24.78 10.57 2.93
N LYS A 84 -25.35 10.67 4.13
CA LYS A 84 -24.73 10.19 5.38
C LYS A 84 -24.50 8.67 5.37
N LYS A 85 -25.45 7.88 4.83
CA LYS A 85 -25.27 6.43 4.63
C LYS A 85 -24.13 6.14 3.65
N LEU A 86 -24.08 6.87 2.54
CA LEU A 86 -23.03 6.72 1.53
C LEU A 86 -21.63 7.03 2.09
N THR A 87 -21.49 8.13 2.85
CA THR A 87 -20.20 8.53 3.44
C THR A 87 -19.73 7.56 4.52
N ARG A 88 -20.66 7.06 5.35
CA ARG A 88 -20.35 6.05 6.38
C ARG A 88 -19.77 4.79 5.74
N ASP A 89 -20.34 4.36 4.62
CA ASP A 89 -19.93 3.12 3.96
C ASP A 89 -18.52 3.24 3.35
N LYS A 90 -18.22 4.38 2.73
CA LYS A 90 -16.85 4.73 2.27
C LYS A 90 -15.85 4.71 3.43
N TYR A 91 -16.24 5.29 4.58
CA TYR A 91 -15.38 5.33 5.76
C TYR A 91 -15.14 3.95 6.36
N VAL A 92 -16.19 3.13 6.52
CA VAL A 92 -16.07 1.76 7.06
C VAL A 92 -15.20 0.90 6.15
N LYS A 93 -15.35 0.98 4.82
CA LYS A 93 -14.48 0.26 3.88
C LYS A 93 -13.03 0.73 3.94
N THR A 94 -12.80 2.03 4.02
CA THR A 94 -11.45 2.61 4.16
C THR A 94 -10.81 2.20 5.49
N ALA A 95 -11.56 2.26 6.59
CA ALA A 95 -11.11 1.83 7.91
C ALA A 95 -10.85 0.33 7.97
N LYS A 96 -11.69 -0.51 7.34
CA LYS A 96 -11.48 -1.96 7.25
C LYS A 96 -10.25 -2.31 6.40
N LYS A 97 -10.00 -1.58 5.31
CA LYS A 97 -8.81 -1.72 4.48
C LYS A 97 -7.54 -1.31 5.24
N ALA A 98 -7.58 -0.19 5.96
CA ALA A 98 -6.50 0.27 6.82
C ALA A 98 -6.24 -0.72 7.97
N GLY A 99 -7.28 -1.19 8.66
CA GLY A 99 -7.16 -2.18 9.72
C GLY A 99 -6.58 -3.52 9.24
N SER A 100 -7.05 -4.03 8.08
CA SER A 100 -6.48 -5.23 7.47
C SER A 100 -5.00 -5.07 7.10
N PHE A 101 -4.60 -3.87 6.66
CA PHE A 101 -3.20 -3.55 6.38
C PHE A 101 -2.36 -3.49 7.68
N LEU A 102 -2.87 -2.87 8.74
CA LEU A 102 -2.20 -2.82 10.05
C LEU A 102 -2.00 -4.20 10.67
N VAL A 103 -3.00 -5.09 10.58
CA VAL A 103 -2.87 -6.48 11.06
C VAL A 103 -1.79 -7.24 10.28
N LYS A 104 -1.72 -7.05 8.95
CA LYS A 104 -0.66 -7.66 8.12
C LYS A 104 0.73 -7.15 8.50
N ILE A 105 0.87 -5.86 8.80
CA ILE A 105 2.14 -5.26 9.24
C ILE A 105 2.51 -5.77 10.63
N SER A 106 1.58 -5.78 11.59
CA SER A 106 1.81 -6.20 12.98
C SER A 106 2.48 -7.59 13.05
N ASN A 107 1.97 -8.55 12.27
CA ASN A 107 2.50 -9.91 12.25
C ASN A 107 3.90 -10.03 11.61
N SER A 108 4.31 -9.02 10.83
CA SER A 108 5.64 -8.96 10.18
C SER A 108 6.57 -7.91 10.81
N LEU A 109 6.12 -7.21 11.86
CA LEU A 109 6.79 -6.05 12.42
C LEU A 109 8.17 -6.41 13.00
N PRO A 110 8.33 -7.50 13.78
CA PRO A 110 9.64 -7.88 14.31
C PRO A 110 10.66 -8.18 13.19
N GLN A 111 10.21 -8.84 12.11
CA GLN A 111 11.08 -9.19 10.98
C GLN A 111 11.48 -7.96 10.16
N VAL A 112 10.56 -7.00 9.97
CA VAL A 112 10.85 -5.73 9.31
C VAL A 112 11.88 -4.93 10.12
N ILE A 113 11.71 -4.82 11.44
CA ILE A 113 12.64 -4.08 12.31
C ILE A 113 14.05 -4.66 12.23
N ILE A 114 14.18 -5.99 12.35
CA ILE A 114 15.50 -6.66 12.33
C ILE A 114 16.18 -6.49 10.97
N THR A 115 15.42 -6.61 9.87
CA THR A 115 15.99 -6.46 8.53
C THR A 115 16.37 -5.01 8.22
N LEU A 116 15.59 -4.03 8.71
CA LEU A 116 15.95 -2.61 8.62
C LEU A 116 17.19 -2.29 9.44
N ALA A 117 17.28 -2.78 10.69
CA ALA A 117 18.43 -2.54 11.56
C ALA A 117 19.72 -3.05 10.92
N TRP A 118 19.71 -4.26 10.35
CA TRP A 118 20.86 -4.78 9.61
C TRP A 118 21.17 -3.93 8.36
N SER A 119 20.16 -3.53 7.58
CA SER A 119 20.35 -2.73 6.37
C SER A 119 20.96 -1.34 6.67
N ILE A 120 20.61 -0.75 7.82
CA ILE A 120 21.19 0.50 8.30
C ILE A 120 22.63 0.27 8.79
N SER A 121 22.87 -0.80 9.54
CA SER A 121 24.21 -1.19 10.02
C SER A 121 25.20 -1.28 8.85
N ILE A 122 24.86 -2.05 7.81
CA ILE A 122 25.75 -2.23 6.67
C ILE A 122 25.98 -0.93 5.90
N ALA A 123 24.94 -0.11 5.72
CA ALA A 123 25.08 1.17 5.01
C ALA A 123 26.04 2.12 5.76
N VAL A 124 25.90 2.23 7.07
CA VAL A 124 26.77 3.05 7.92
C VAL A 124 28.20 2.53 7.89
N LEU A 125 28.41 1.22 8.07
CA LEU A 125 29.75 0.62 8.05
C LEU A 125 30.47 0.83 6.71
N VAL A 126 29.75 0.67 5.59
CA VAL A 126 30.31 0.91 4.25
C VAL A 126 30.67 2.38 4.05
N ILE A 127 29.82 3.32 4.48
CA ILE A 127 30.11 4.75 4.38
C ILE A 127 31.35 5.12 5.19
N ILE A 128 31.48 4.62 6.43
CA ILE A 128 32.65 4.90 7.28
C ILE A 128 33.91 4.28 6.65
N CYS A 129 33.83 3.04 6.13
CA CYS A 129 34.94 2.43 5.40
C CYS A 129 35.37 3.28 4.20
N CYS A 130 34.41 3.86 3.48
CA CYS A 130 34.66 4.72 2.33
C CYS A 130 35.27 6.09 2.68
N GLN A 131 35.25 6.51 3.94
CA GLN A 131 35.85 7.77 4.42
C GLN A 131 37.23 7.56 5.04
N ASN A 132 37.46 6.41 5.68
CA ASN A 132 38.71 6.11 6.38
C ASN A 132 39.75 5.52 5.41
N VAL A 133 40.43 6.40 4.68
CA VAL A 133 41.51 6.04 3.74
C VAL A 133 42.78 5.73 4.55
N ASP A 134 42.82 4.57 5.19
CA ASP A 134 44.07 4.07 5.76
C ASP A 134 44.95 3.53 4.62
N SER A 135 46.16 4.08 4.49
CA SER A 135 47.17 3.76 3.47
C SER A 135 47.76 2.34 3.58
N SER A 136 47.24 1.52 4.48
CA SER A 136 47.64 0.13 4.70
C SER A 136 46.49 -0.79 4.28
N GLY A 137 46.76 -1.68 3.31
CA GLY A 137 45.75 -2.44 2.55
C GLY A 137 44.78 -3.36 3.30
N PHE A 138 44.77 -3.39 4.64
CA PHE A 138 43.76 -4.09 5.44
C PHE A 138 43.47 -3.33 6.74
N SER A 139 42.27 -2.74 6.86
CA SER A 139 41.84 -2.05 8.08
C SER A 139 40.91 -2.93 8.92
N PRO A 140 40.97 -2.86 10.27
CA PRO A 140 40.03 -3.57 11.14
C PRO A 140 38.56 -3.30 10.82
N LEU A 141 38.26 -2.11 10.31
CA LEU A 141 36.90 -1.70 9.93
C LEU A 141 36.39 -2.48 8.69
N GLN A 142 37.28 -2.79 7.73
CA GLN A 142 36.95 -3.64 6.59
C GLN A 142 36.58 -5.05 7.06
N LEU A 143 37.32 -5.61 8.02
CA LEU A 143 37.01 -6.91 8.62
C LEU A 143 35.65 -6.91 9.32
N VAL A 144 35.34 -5.86 10.12
CA VAL A 144 34.04 -5.72 10.78
C VAL A 144 32.90 -5.67 9.76
N THR A 145 33.09 -4.92 8.66
CA THR A 145 32.09 -4.82 7.59
C THR A 145 31.85 -6.17 6.89
N MET A 146 32.91 -6.95 6.65
CA MET A 146 32.78 -8.30 6.12
C MET A 146 32.04 -9.24 7.08
N LEU A 147 32.35 -9.19 8.37
CA LEU A 147 31.67 -9.99 9.38
C LEU A 147 30.18 -9.64 9.48
N ASP A 148 29.82 -8.36 9.42
CA ASP A 148 28.42 -7.90 9.42
C ASP A 148 27.65 -8.38 8.18
N LEU A 149 28.29 -8.40 7.00
CA LEU A 149 27.73 -8.99 5.78
C LEU A 149 27.46 -10.49 5.91
N ILE A 150 28.42 -11.23 6.47
CA ILE A 150 28.30 -12.67 6.70
C ILE A 150 27.19 -12.96 7.72
N LEU A 151 27.14 -12.19 8.81
CA LEU A 151 26.11 -12.31 9.84
C LEU A 151 24.72 -12.05 9.25
N GLY A 152 24.60 -11.01 8.41
CA GLY A 152 23.41 -10.73 7.62
C GLY A 152 22.99 -11.90 6.75
N ALA A 153 23.93 -12.54 6.05
CA ALA A 153 23.66 -13.66 5.16
C ALA A 153 23.10 -14.91 5.89
N ILE A 154 23.34 -15.00 7.19
CA ILE A 154 22.84 -16.07 8.05
C ILE A 154 21.49 -15.69 8.67
N ILE A 155 21.35 -14.46 9.19
CA ILE A 155 20.20 -14.01 9.98
C ILE A 155 19.03 -13.52 9.11
N VAL A 156 19.30 -12.76 8.04
CA VAL A 156 18.24 -12.14 7.22
C VAL A 156 17.38 -13.18 6.49
N PRO A 157 17.91 -14.25 5.89
CA PRO A 157 17.09 -15.22 5.17
C PRO A 157 16.04 -15.98 5.98
N PRO A 158 16.30 -16.52 7.19
CA PRO A 158 15.26 -17.14 8.00
C PRO A 158 14.20 -16.13 8.46
N MET A 159 14.59 -14.88 8.74
CA MET A 159 13.67 -13.83 9.18
C MET A 159 12.76 -13.32 8.05
N THR A 160 13.18 -13.48 6.79
CA THR A 160 12.41 -13.07 5.60
C THR A 160 11.57 -14.21 5.01
N ARG A 161 11.49 -15.39 5.65
CA ARG A 161 10.65 -16.53 5.22
C ARG A 161 9.15 -16.36 5.44
N CYS A 162 8.72 -15.23 6.02
CA CYS A 162 7.32 -14.88 6.12
C CYS A 162 6.73 -14.59 4.72
N ASP A 163 5.40 -14.71 4.60
CA ASP A 163 4.68 -14.41 3.35
C ASP A 163 4.70 -12.90 2.99
N SER A 164 5.23 -12.04 3.88
CA SER A 164 5.36 -10.62 3.62
C SER A 164 6.52 -10.33 2.67
N ALA A 165 6.24 -9.59 1.60
CA ALA A 165 7.25 -9.17 0.63
C ALA A 165 8.18 -8.06 1.18
N MET A 166 7.72 -7.30 2.18
CA MET A 166 8.40 -6.11 2.72
C MET A 166 9.83 -6.38 3.21
N PRO A 167 10.09 -7.36 4.11
CA PRO A 167 11.45 -7.67 4.55
C PRO A 167 12.38 -8.02 3.40
N LYS A 168 11.86 -8.71 2.36
CA LYS A 168 12.65 -9.08 1.18
C LYS A 168 13.06 -7.87 0.36
N PHE A 169 12.15 -6.92 0.16
CA PHE A 169 12.46 -5.66 -0.51
C PHE A 169 13.51 -4.85 0.26
N ILE A 170 13.37 -4.73 1.57
CA ILE A 170 14.31 -3.98 2.42
C ILE A 170 15.73 -4.55 2.33
N ALA A 171 15.87 -5.87 2.52
CA ALA A 171 17.18 -6.54 2.41
C ALA A 171 17.81 -6.36 1.02
N THR A 172 17.00 -6.44 -0.04
CA THR A 172 17.47 -6.26 -1.42
C THR A 172 17.97 -4.82 -1.66
N ILE A 173 17.23 -3.81 -1.16
CA ILE A 173 17.65 -2.40 -1.24
C ILE A 173 18.94 -2.19 -0.46
N GLY A 174 19.07 -2.76 0.75
CA GLY A 174 20.31 -2.66 1.54
C GLY A 174 21.53 -3.21 0.81
N LEU A 175 21.40 -4.36 0.14
CA LEU A 175 22.46 -4.94 -0.70
C LEU A 175 22.78 -4.06 -1.93
N LEU A 176 21.77 -3.50 -2.60
CA LEU A 176 21.99 -2.61 -3.74
C LEU A 176 22.71 -1.32 -3.34
N VAL A 177 22.36 -0.72 -2.21
CA VAL A 177 23.06 0.45 -1.66
C VAL A 177 24.52 0.09 -1.35
N CYS A 178 24.76 -1.06 -0.73
CA CYS A 178 26.11 -1.57 -0.47
C CYS A 178 26.94 -1.68 -1.77
N PHE A 179 26.39 -2.30 -2.82
CA PHE A 179 27.08 -2.40 -4.11
C PHE A 179 27.31 -1.04 -4.78
N GLY A 180 26.31 -0.16 -4.77
CA GLY A 180 26.41 1.18 -5.36
C GLY A 180 27.51 2.03 -4.74
N LEU A 181 27.79 1.84 -3.44
CA LEU A 181 28.86 2.53 -2.74
C LEU A 181 30.24 1.89 -2.97
N LEU A 182 30.33 0.56 -3.06
CA LEU A 182 31.60 -0.16 -3.18
C LEU A 182 32.17 -0.18 -4.61
N ILE A 183 31.33 -0.34 -5.63
CA ILE A 183 31.78 -0.50 -7.03
C ILE A 183 32.66 0.65 -7.50
N PRO A 184 32.30 1.95 -7.30
CA PRO A 184 33.15 3.06 -7.74
C PRO A 184 34.53 3.07 -7.10
N ARG A 185 34.68 2.56 -5.87
CA ARG A 185 35.93 2.55 -5.10
C ARG A 185 36.84 1.37 -5.42
N CYS A 186 36.31 0.36 -6.12
CA CYS A 186 37.11 -0.76 -6.60
C CYS A 186 38.00 -0.38 -7.81
N ALA A 187 37.77 0.79 -8.43
CA ALA A 187 38.56 1.27 -9.55
C ALA A 187 39.83 2.05 -9.15
N ASP A 188 39.99 2.38 -7.87
CA ASP A 188 41.14 3.13 -7.36
C ASP A 188 42.40 2.24 -7.20
N LYS A 189 43.58 2.86 -7.19
CA LYS A 189 44.88 2.15 -7.16
C LYS A 189 45.14 1.35 -5.86
N ASP A 190 44.54 1.75 -4.75
CA ASP A 190 44.67 1.09 -3.44
C ASP A 190 43.34 0.41 -3.03
N SER A 191 42.75 -0.34 -3.95
CA SER A 191 41.40 -0.89 -3.82
C SER A 191 41.29 -2.32 -3.28
N VAL A 192 42.42 -2.97 -2.94
CA VAL A 192 42.44 -4.40 -2.58
C VAL A 192 41.45 -4.72 -1.45
N GLY A 193 41.40 -3.89 -0.40
CA GLY A 193 40.43 -4.07 0.69
C GLY A 193 38.97 -3.92 0.26
N TYR A 194 38.66 -2.97 -0.62
CA TYR A 194 37.30 -2.76 -1.16
C TYR A 194 36.89 -3.89 -2.11
N ILE A 195 37.82 -4.39 -2.93
CA ILE A 195 37.61 -5.55 -3.81
C ILE A 195 37.26 -6.77 -2.95
N MET A 196 37.98 -6.99 -1.85
CA MET A 196 37.70 -8.09 -0.92
C MET A 196 36.31 -7.96 -0.29
N ILE A 197 35.91 -6.76 0.17
CA ILE A 197 34.54 -6.53 0.69
C ILE A 197 33.51 -6.80 -0.40
N LEU A 198 33.73 -6.32 -1.63
CA LEU A 198 32.82 -6.53 -2.75
C LEU A 198 32.63 -8.02 -3.05
N VAL A 199 33.71 -8.82 -3.05
CA VAL A 199 33.63 -10.28 -3.24
C VAL A 199 32.79 -10.93 -2.14
N VAL A 200 33.04 -10.59 -0.87
CA VAL A 200 32.23 -11.10 0.26
C VAL A 200 30.77 -10.66 0.14
N ALA A 201 30.52 -9.41 -0.23
CA ALA A 201 29.17 -8.87 -0.44
C ALA A 201 28.42 -9.61 -1.56
N VAL A 202 29.09 -9.93 -2.68
CA VAL A 202 28.51 -10.72 -3.78
C VAL A 202 28.15 -12.14 -3.31
N ILE A 203 29.06 -12.82 -2.62
CA ILE A 203 28.79 -14.17 -2.08
C ILE A 203 27.61 -14.12 -1.11
N CYS A 204 27.60 -13.16 -0.18
CA CYS A 204 26.53 -12.98 0.79
C CYS A 204 25.19 -12.67 0.11
N ALA A 205 25.18 -11.81 -0.91
CA ALA A 205 23.99 -11.49 -1.69
C ALA A 205 23.43 -12.73 -2.39
N ILE A 206 24.28 -13.54 -3.03
CA ILE A 206 23.86 -14.79 -3.68
C ILE A 206 23.22 -15.73 -2.65
N ILE A 207 23.86 -15.92 -1.48
CA ILE A 207 23.34 -16.77 -0.41
C ILE A 207 21.99 -16.25 0.09
N MET A 208 21.89 -14.94 0.35
CA MET A 208 20.66 -14.30 0.82
C MET A 208 19.54 -14.47 -0.18
N LEU A 209 19.74 -14.02 -1.43
CA LEU A 209 18.73 -14.10 -2.48
C LEU A 209 18.29 -15.55 -2.70
N THR A 210 19.23 -16.49 -2.78
CA THR A 210 18.91 -17.91 -2.94
C THR A 210 18.04 -18.41 -1.79
N ARG A 211 18.36 -18.08 -0.53
CA ARG A 211 17.61 -18.54 0.65
C ARG A 211 16.27 -17.82 0.84
N MET A 212 16.16 -16.55 0.46
CA MET A 212 14.95 -15.71 0.56
C MET A 212 13.88 -16.09 -0.47
N PHE A 213 14.32 -16.49 -1.67
CA PHE A 213 13.45 -16.85 -2.80
C PHE A 213 13.31 -18.36 -3.01
N LYS A 214 14.00 -19.19 -2.21
CA LYS A 214 13.75 -20.65 -2.22
C LYS A 214 12.31 -20.91 -1.82
N ALA A 215 11.52 -21.45 -2.76
CA ALA A 215 10.16 -21.88 -2.50
C ALA A 215 10.14 -22.85 -1.30
N LYS A 216 9.17 -22.68 -0.38
CA LYS A 216 8.87 -23.72 0.61
C LYS A 216 8.55 -24.98 -0.18
N LYS A 217 9.42 -26.00 -0.11
CA LYS A 217 9.01 -27.35 -0.51
C LYS A 217 7.83 -27.70 0.39
N LYS A 218 6.68 -27.97 -0.23
CA LYS A 218 5.49 -28.49 0.45
C LYS A 218 5.83 -29.77 1.19
#